data_AF-A0A528D7B4-F1
#
_entry.id   AF-A0A528D7B4-F1
#
_cell.length_a   1.000
_cell.length_b   1.000
_cell.length_c   1.000
_cell.angle_alpha   90.00
_cell.angle_beta   90.00
_cell.angle_gamma   90.00
#
_symmetry.space_group_name_H-M   'P 1'
#
loop_
_entity.id
_entity.type
_entity.pdbx_description
1 polymer ?
#
loop_
_entity_poly.entity_id
_entity_poly.type
_entity_poly.pdbx_seq_one_letter_code
_entity_poly.pdbx_strand_id
1 'polypeptide(L)' 'MHTGTDWAAPIGSPIIAAGNGVVEKAGWAGGYGKQIIIRHANGYETSYNHQSAFAKGIEPGVHVRQGQVIGYLGQTGLST' A
#
# COMPACT_ATOMS: atom_id res chain seq x y z
N MET A 1 -16.73 -9.28 7.77
CA MET A 1 -15.68 -8.78 8.69
C MET A 1 -14.77 -7.88 7.87
N HIS A 2 -14.49 -6.66 8.34
CA HIS A 2 -13.57 -5.72 7.70
C HIS A 2 -12.36 -5.54 8.63
N THR A 3 -11.16 -5.88 8.15
CA THR A 3 -9.92 -5.89 8.96
C THR A 3 -9.00 -4.71 8.66
N GLY A 4 -9.48 -3.74 7.89
CA GLY A 4 -8.77 -2.50 7.55
C GLY A 4 -9.47 -1.26 8.11
N THR A 5 -8.90 -0.10 7.80
CA THR A 5 -9.51 1.21 8.03
C THR A 5 -9.51 1.97 6.71
N ASP A 6 -10.67 2.47 6.30
CA ASP A 6 -10.82 3.16 5.02
C ASP A 6 -10.66 4.67 5.19
N TRP A 7 -9.90 5.27 4.26
CA TRP A 7 -9.62 6.70 4.24
C TRP A 7 -10.12 7.27 2.93
N ALA A 8 -11.12 8.14 2.98
CA ALA A 8 -11.65 8.81 1.81
C ALA A 8 -10.76 10.00 1.43
N ALA A 9 -10.21 9.97 0.22
CA ALA A 9 -9.51 11.09 -0.40
C ALA A 9 -9.64 10.99 -1.94
N PRO A 10 -9.35 12.05 -2.71
CA PRO A 10 -9.40 11.99 -4.17
C PRO A 10 -8.49 10.89 -4.75
N ILE A 11 -8.92 10.25 -5.85
CA ILE A 11 -8.08 9.32 -6.62
C ILE A 11 -6.78 10.03 -7.01
N GLY A 12 -5.66 9.33 -6.86
CA GLY A 12 -4.32 9.88 -7.09
C GLY A 12 -3.69 10.52 -5.85
N SER A 13 -4.40 10.60 -4.72
CA SER A 13 -3.82 11.09 -3.47
C SER A 13 -2.61 10.23 -3.05
N PRO A 14 -1.50 10.84 -2.60
CA PRO A 14 -0.30 10.08 -2.24
C PRO A 14 -0.56 9.22 -1.00
N ILE A 15 -0.14 7.96 -1.08
CA ILE A 15 -0.12 7.02 0.04
C ILE A 15 1.32 6.93 0.54
N ILE A 16 1.49 7.10 1.85
CA ILE A 16 2.79 7.05 2.51
C ILE A 16 2.94 5.78 3.35
N ALA A 17 4.17 5.29 3.48
CA ALA A 17 4.47 4.19 4.40
C ALA A 17 4.25 4.63 5.85
N ALA A 18 3.46 3.87 6.60
CA ALA A 18 3.16 4.13 8.01
C ALA A 18 4.40 3.96 8.92
N GLY A 19 5.41 3.19 8.48
CA GLY A 19 6.63 2.93 9.22
C GLY A 19 7.78 2.48 8.31
N ASN A 20 8.99 2.45 8.85
CA ASN A 20 10.17 1.90 8.16
C ASN A 20 9.97 0.41 7.92
N GLY A 21 10.37 -0.08 6.75
CA GLY A 21 10.24 -1.51 6.45
C GLY A 21 10.77 -1.89 5.08
N VAL A 22 10.45 -3.12 4.69
CA VAL A 22 10.77 -3.67 3.36
C VAL A 22 9.46 -3.99 2.66
N VAL A 23 9.35 -3.57 1.40
CA VAL A 23 8.22 -3.94 0.54
C VAL A 23 8.29 -5.44 0.32
N GLU A 24 7.31 -6.16 0.85
CA GLU A 24 7.18 -7.61 0.66
C GLU A 24 6.43 -7.93 -0.63
N LYS A 25 5.43 -7.10 -0.94
CA LYS A 25 4.59 -7.26 -2.13
C LYS A 25 4.25 -5.89 -2.70
N ALA A 26 4.27 -5.78 -4.03
CA ALA A 26 3.70 -4.69 -4.79
C ALA A 26 3.09 -5.27 -6.07
N GLY A 27 1.77 -5.42 -6.12
CA GLY A 27 1.11 -6.06 -7.27
C GLY A 27 -0.39 -6.23 -7.12
N TRP A 28 -1.02 -6.92 -8.07
CA TRP A 28 -2.44 -7.25 -8.01
C TRP A 28 -2.73 -8.31 -6.94
N ALA A 29 -3.84 -8.16 -6.22
CA ALA A 29 -4.16 -8.96 -5.04
C ALA A 29 -5.66 -9.27 -4.92
N GLY A 30 -6.27 -9.74 -6.01
CA GLY A 30 -7.68 -10.14 -6.03
C GLY A 30 -8.60 -8.98 -5.64
N GLY A 31 -9.45 -9.18 -4.62
CA GLY A 31 -10.37 -8.17 -4.12
C GLY A 31 -9.69 -6.89 -3.60
N TYR A 32 -8.43 -6.96 -3.18
CA TYR A 32 -7.67 -5.78 -2.74
C TYR A 32 -7.16 -4.91 -3.89
N GLY A 33 -7.32 -5.32 -5.15
CA GLY A 33 -6.84 -4.57 -6.30
C GLY A 33 -5.31 -4.49 -6.33
N LYS A 34 -4.76 -3.32 -6.65
CA LYS A 34 -3.32 -3.07 -6.50
C LYS A 34 -3.00 -2.87 -5.03
N GLN A 35 -2.14 -3.73 -4.52
CA GLN A 35 -1.79 -3.80 -3.12
C GLN A 35 -0.28 -3.70 -2.92
N ILE A 36 0.10 -2.96 -1.88
CA ILE A 36 1.43 -3.01 -1.28
C ILE A 36 1.34 -3.65 0.11
N ILE A 37 2.27 -4.55 0.43
CA ILE A 37 2.51 -5.03 1.80
C ILE A 37 3.92 -4.63 2.20
N ILE A 38 4.05 -3.97 3.35
CA ILE A 38 5.34 -3.61 3.96
C ILE A 38 5.51 -4.43 5.23
N ARG A 39 6.63 -5.14 5.32
CA ARG A 39 7.07 -5.83 6.52
C ARG A 39 7.97 -4.93 7.36
N HIS A 40 7.67 -4.83 8.65
CA HIS A 40 8.39 -4.01 9.61
C HIS A 40 9.31 -4.85 10.49
N ALA A 41 10.39 -4.25 11.01
CA ALA A 41 11.41 -4.96 11.79
C ALA A 41 10.89 -5.59 13.10
N ASN A 42 9.78 -5.07 13.63
CA ASN A 42 9.12 -5.56 14.83
C ASN A 42 8.11 -6.69 14.55
N GLY A 43 8.10 -7.27 13.34
CA GLY A 43 7.24 -8.40 12.96
C GLY A 43 5.83 -8.01 12.53
N TYR A 44 5.48 -6.72 12.53
CA TYR A 44 4.21 -6.24 11.99
C TYR A 44 4.27 -6.08 10.47
N GLU A 45 3.09 -6.12 9.85
CA GLU A 45 2.89 -5.80 8.44
C GLU A 45 1.84 -4.69 8.29
N THR A 46 2.04 -3.83 7.30
CA THR A 46 1.02 -2.88 6.86
C THR A 46 0.61 -3.16 5.42
N SER A 47 -0.70 -3.12 5.17
CA SER A 47 -1.30 -3.40 3.87
C SER A 47 -1.99 -2.15 3.34
N TYR A 48 -1.71 -1.81 2.09
CA TYR A 48 -2.25 -0.64 1.39
C TYR A 48 -2.94 -1.14 0.13
N ASN A 49 -4.26 -0.98 0.07
CA ASN A 49 -5.11 -1.62 -0.93
C ASN A 49 -5.70 -0.60 -1.90
N HIS A 50 -6.36 -1.11 -2.94
CA HIS A 50 -7.19 -0.37 -3.89
C HIS A 50 -6.44 0.75 -4.64
N GLN A 51 -5.12 0.66 -4.71
CA GLN A 51 -4.28 1.73 -5.27
C GLN A 51 -4.52 1.92 -6.77
N SER A 52 -4.36 3.13 -7.28
CA SER A 52 -4.40 3.41 -8.72
C SER A 52 -3.06 3.08 -9.38
N ALA A 53 -1.95 3.37 -8.68
CA ALA A 53 -0.59 3.12 -9.11
C ALA A 53 0.38 2.98 -7.92
N PHE A 54 1.52 2.33 -8.16
CA PHE A 54 2.66 2.32 -7.24
C PHE A 54 3.59 3.50 -7.54
N ALA A 55 4.27 4.03 -6.54
CA ALA A 55 5.28 5.05 -6.75
C ALA A 55 6.51 4.45 -7.46
N LYS A 56 7.30 5.31 -8.12
CA LYS A 56 8.48 4.87 -8.88
C LYS A 56 9.46 4.11 -7.97
N GLY A 57 9.91 2.95 -8.43
CA GLY A 57 10.88 2.13 -7.71
C GLY A 57 10.30 1.38 -6.50
N ILE A 58 8.98 1.30 -6.38
CA ILE A 58 8.33 0.46 -5.37
C ILE A 58 8.08 -0.93 -5.97
N GLU A 59 8.88 -1.88 -5.50
CA GLU A 59 8.84 -3.30 -5.88
C GLU A 59 9.30 -4.17 -4.70
N PRO A 60 9.03 -5.48 -4.69
CA PRO A 60 9.47 -6.37 -3.62
C PRO A 60 10.97 -6.28 -3.34
N GLY A 61 11.35 -6.24 -2.06
CA GLY A 61 12.73 -6.11 -1.58
C GLY A 61 13.20 -4.66 -1.34
N VAL A 62 12.44 -3.67 -1.79
CA VAL A 62 12.80 -2.24 -1.60
C VAL A 62 12.60 -1.81 -0.16
N HIS A 63 13.61 -1.15 0.40
CA HIS A 63 13.52 -0.52 1.71
C HIS A 63 12.78 0.81 1.60
N VAL A 64 11.83 1.02 2.51
CA VAL A 64 11.05 2.25 2.61
C VAL A 64 11.17 2.87 3.99
N ARG A 65 11.12 4.19 4.02
CA ARG A 65 11.10 4.97 5.27
C ARG A 65 9.68 5.38 5.61
N GLN A 66 9.39 5.56 6.89
CA GLN A 66 8.15 6.18 7.35
C GLN A 66 7.95 7.52 6.64
N GLY A 67 6.74 7.76 6.15
CA GLY A 67 6.39 8.98 5.40
C GLY A 67 6.81 8.96 3.92
N GLN A 68 7.56 7.96 3.45
CA GLN A 68 7.89 7.82 2.04
C GLN A 68 6.64 7.52 1.22
N VAL A 69 6.45 8.21 0.09
CA VAL A 69 5.38 7.91 -0.86
C VAL A 69 5.63 6.55 -1.50
N ILE A 70 4.66 5.65 -1.38
CA ILE A 70 4.74 4.26 -1.88
C ILE A 70 3.74 3.98 -3.00
N GLY A 71 2.70 4.79 -3.13
CA GLY A 71 1.69 4.62 -4.15
C GLY A 71 0.66 5.73 -4.11
N TYR A 72 -0.43 5.53 -4.85
CA TYR A 72 -1.47 6.52 -5.01
C TYR A 72 -2.84 5.87 -4.85
N LEU A 73 -3.74 6.57 -4.16
CA LEU A 73 -5.11 6.13 -3.93
C LEU A 73 -5.82 5.86 -5.26
N GLY A 74 -6.64 4.82 -5.29
CA GLY A 74 -7.46 4.48 -6.44
C GLY A 74 -8.76 3.82 -6.00
N GLN A 75 -9.35 3.08 -6.95
CA GLN A 75 -10.57 2.32 -6.76
C GLN A 75 -10.42 0.96 -7.45
N THR A 76 -9.28 0.29 -7.27
CA THR A 76 -9.01 -1.01 -7.90
C THR A 76 -9.48 -2.17 -7.03
N GLY A 77 -9.80 -3.30 -7.66
CA GLY A 77 -10.32 -4.47 -6.94
C GLY A 77 -11.81 -4.33 -6.60
N LEU A 78 -12.24 -4.97 -5.51
CA LEU A 78 -13.58 -4.84 -4.97
C LEU A 78 -13.60 -3.67 -3.99
N SER A 79 -13.81 -2.47 -4.53
CA SER A 79 -13.89 -1.21 -3.78
C SER A 79 -15.20 -0.51 -4.15
N THR A 80 -15.97 -0.11 -3.13
CA THR A 80 -17.18 0.72 -3.26
C THR A 80 -16.86 2.18 -2.97
#